data_AF-H1S359-F1
#
_entry.id   AF-H1S359-F1
#
_cell.length_a   1.000
_cell.length_b   1.000
_cell.length_c   1.000
_cell.angle_alpha   90.00
_cell.angle_beta   90.00
_cell.angle_gamma   90.00
#
_symmetry.space_group_name_H-M   'P 1'
#
loop_
_entity.id
_entity.type
_entity.pdbx_description
1 polymer ?
#
loop_
_entity_poly.entity_id
_entity_poly.type
_entity_poly.pdbx_seq_one_letter_code
_entity_poly.pdbx_strand_id
1 'polypeptide(L)'
;MTTIKRSSTAPQVPTMAEAGLPGFDTSTWGGVLAPAGTPKAVVDKLNAEINKALAAPDVRERLQNAGIEPAGGTPAQFASFLQVEMGKWAKVAKDAGIQPE
;
A
#
# COMPACT_ATOMS: atom_id res chain seq x y z
N MET A 1 12.88 5.77 -3.34
CA MET A 1 11.57 5.08 -3.41
C MET A 1 10.82 5.63 -4.61
N THR A 2 10.35 4.77 -5.52
CA THR A 2 9.78 5.19 -6.81
C THR A 2 8.25 5.33 -6.74
N THR A 3 7.75 6.09 -5.78
CA THR A 3 6.32 6.38 -5.56
C THR A 3 5.78 7.38 -6.60
N ILE A 4 4.48 7.33 -6.97
CA ILE A 4 3.85 8.35 -7.87
C ILE A 4 3.85 9.77 -7.26
N LYS A 5 3.83 9.87 -5.92
CA LYS A 5 3.95 11.14 -5.18
C LYS A 5 5.32 11.21 -4.50
N ARG A 6 5.85 12.42 -4.35
CA ARG A 6 7.09 12.65 -3.60
C ARG A 6 6.92 12.22 -2.15
N SER A 7 7.97 11.61 -1.60
CA SER A 7 7.98 11.23 -0.18
C SER A 7 7.99 12.48 0.70
N SER A 8 7.22 12.48 1.78
CA SER A 8 7.27 13.51 2.82
C SER A 8 8.67 13.61 3.46
N THR A 9 9.41 12.50 3.49
CA THR A 9 10.77 12.41 4.04
C THR A 9 11.88 12.81 3.05
N ALA A 10 11.55 12.99 1.76
CA ALA A 10 12.51 13.38 0.72
C ALA A 10 11.84 14.21 -0.39
N PRO A 11 11.30 15.40 -0.07
CA PRO A 11 10.51 16.22 -1.00
C PRO A 11 11.28 16.76 -2.22
N GLN A 12 12.61 16.82 -2.12
CA GLN A 12 13.50 17.27 -3.18
C GLN A 12 13.84 16.19 -4.22
N VAL A 13 13.50 14.92 -3.95
CA VAL A 13 13.77 13.82 -4.88
C VAL A 13 12.58 13.66 -5.82
N PRO A 14 12.77 13.85 -7.15
CA PRO A 14 11.70 13.65 -8.11
C PRO A 14 11.29 12.18 -8.20
N THR A 15 10.01 11.93 -8.53
CA THR A 15 9.51 10.58 -8.78
C THR A 15 10.00 10.04 -10.12
N MET A 16 9.94 8.72 -10.32
CA MET A 16 10.26 8.13 -11.63
C MET A 16 9.27 8.57 -12.72
N ALA A 17 8.02 8.84 -12.33
CA ALA A 17 7.03 9.44 -13.22
C ALA A 17 7.44 10.87 -13.64
N GLU A 18 7.95 11.69 -12.71
CA GLU A 18 8.50 13.02 -13.00
C GLU A 18 9.82 12.95 -13.80
N ALA A 19 10.56 11.84 -13.71
CA ALA A 19 11.83 11.61 -14.42
C ALA A 19 11.66 11.00 -15.83
N GLY A 20 10.44 10.96 -16.37
CA GLY A 20 10.18 10.53 -17.75
C GLY A 20 9.73 9.07 -17.91
N LEU A 21 9.39 8.38 -16.82
CA LEU A 21 8.82 7.02 -16.84
C LEU A 21 7.36 7.05 -16.32
N PRO A 22 6.40 7.56 -17.13
CA PRO A 22 5.01 7.67 -16.72
C PRO A 22 4.41 6.29 -16.38
N GLY A 23 3.72 6.21 -15.24
CA GLY A 23 3.11 4.97 -14.73
C GLY A 23 4.05 4.06 -13.95
N PHE A 24 5.34 4.43 -13.81
CA PHE A 24 6.30 3.66 -13.02
C PHE A 24 6.13 3.95 -11.52
N ASP A 25 5.37 3.08 -10.85
CA ASP A 25 5.22 3.05 -9.39
C ASP A 25 5.63 1.68 -8.84
N THR A 26 6.67 1.66 -7.99
CA THR A 26 7.11 0.47 -7.23
C THR A 26 6.98 0.68 -5.72
N SER A 27 6.05 1.54 -5.31
CA SER A 27 5.65 1.68 -3.91
C SER A 27 5.36 0.30 -3.33
N THR A 28 6.19 -0.11 -2.38
CA THR A 28 5.92 -1.30 -1.58
C THR A 28 4.80 -0.95 -0.62
N TRP A 29 3.75 -1.76 -0.61
CA TRP A 29 2.62 -1.61 0.30
C TRP A 29 2.53 -2.81 1.23
N GLY A 30 1.91 -2.61 2.39
CA GLY A 30 1.59 -3.65 3.35
C GLY A 30 0.16 -3.48 3.85
N GLY A 31 -0.45 -4.57 4.28
CA GLY A 31 -1.80 -4.56 4.82
C GLY A 31 -2.13 -5.81 5.62
N VAL A 32 -3.30 -5.81 6.26
CA VAL A 32 -3.76 -6.90 7.12
C VAL A 32 -4.92 -7.61 6.45
N LEU A 33 -4.85 -8.94 6.40
CA LEU A 33 -5.88 -9.81 5.85
C LEU A 33 -6.46 -10.70 6.97
N ALA A 34 -7.74 -11.02 6.88
CA ALA A 34 -8.42 -11.97 7.75
C ALA A 34 -8.90 -13.19 6.93
N PRO A 35 -9.09 -14.37 7.55
CA PRO A 35 -9.60 -15.55 6.86
C PRO A 35 -10.91 -15.30 6.12
N ALA A 36 -11.12 -16.01 5.00
CA ALA A 36 -12.38 -15.97 4.27
C ALA A 36 -13.54 -16.39 5.18
N GLY A 37 -14.65 -15.65 5.14
CA GLY A 37 -15.81 -15.88 5.99
C GLY A 37 -15.73 -15.26 7.40
N THR A 38 -14.66 -14.52 7.72
CA THR A 38 -14.60 -13.75 8.98
C THR A 38 -15.81 -12.81 9.08
N PRO A 39 -16.58 -12.83 10.19
CA PRO A 39 -17.76 -11.98 10.33
C PRO A 39 -17.43 -10.50 10.17
N LYS A 40 -18.29 -9.77 9.45
CA LYS A 40 -18.11 -8.33 9.18
C LYS A 40 -17.85 -7.50 10.44
N ALA A 41 -18.57 -7.78 11.53
CA ALA A 41 -18.39 -7.06 12.80
C ALA A 41 -16.96 -7.21 13.37
N VAL A 42 -16.32 -8.35 13.18
CA VAL A 42 -14.93 -8.59 13.61
C VAL A 42 -13.97 -7.81 12.72
N VAL A 43 -14.18 -7.84 11.40
CA VAL A 43 -13.37 -7.07 10.44
C VAL A 43 -13.47 -5.57 10.71
N ASP A 44 -14.68 -5.07 10.94
CA ASP A 44 -14.91 -3.65 11.23
C ASP A 44 -14.23 -3.23 12.53
N LYS A 45 -14.30 -4.07 13.58
CA LYS A 45 -13.60 -3.82 14.85
C LYS A 45 -12.08 -3.79 14.67
N LEU A 46 -11.51 -4.77 13.97
CA LEU A 46 -10.06 -4.80 13.69
C LEU A 46 -9.62 -3.58 12.88
N ASN A 47 -10.37 -3.21 11.84
CA ASN A 47 -10.07 -2.02 11.04
C ASN A 47 -10.09 -0.73 11.89
N ALA A 48 -11.07 -0.59 12.79
CA ALA A 48 -11.14 0.57 13.68
C ALA A 48 -9.91 0.67 14.59
N GLU A 49 -9.48 -0.43 15.20
CA GLU A 49 -8.29 -0.43 16.08
C GLU A 49 -7.00 -0.21 15.30
N ILE A 50 -6.87 -0.76 14.08
CA ILE A 50 -5.72 -0.51 13.20
C ILE A 50 -5.65 0.97 12.83
N ASN A 51 -6.77 1.58 12.44
CA ASN A 51 -6.79 3.01 12.10
C ASN A 51 -6.42 3.89 13.30
N LYS A 52 -6.86 3.54 14.52
CA LYS A 52 -6.43 4.24 15.74
C LYS A 52 -4.93 4.11 15.97
N ALA A 53 -4.36 2.91 15.81
CA ALA A 53 -2.93 2.69 15.97
C ALA A 53 -2.12 3.48 14.93
N LEU A 54 -2.55 3.53 13.67
CA LEU A 54 -1.89 4.32 12.62
C LEU A 54 -1.95 5.84 12.87
N ALA A 55 -2.93 6.31 13.64
CA ALA A 55 -3.06 7.70 14.06
C ALA A 55 -2.26 8.03 15.32
N ALA A 56 -1.74 7.03 16.04
CA ALA A 56 -0.94 7.24 17.24
C ALA A 56 0.41 7.90 16.87
N PRO A 57 0.82 9.00 17.55
CA PRO A 57 2.00 9.76 17.17
C PRO A 57 3.29 8.92 17.14
N ASP A 58 3.47 8.04 18.11
CA ASP A 58 4.64 7.15 18.23
C ASP A 58 4.70 6.12 17.10
N VAL A 59 3.56 5.58 16.70
CA VAL A 59 3.46 4.66 15.55
C VAL A 59 3.74 5.42 14.25
N ARG A 60 3.15 6.60 14.08
CA ARG A 60 3.33 7.43 12.88
C ARG A 60 4.79 7.85 12.72
N GLU A 61 5.44 8.28 13.80
CA GLU A 61 6.85 8.64 13.80
C GLU A 61 7.74 7.45 13.40
N ARG A 62 7.51 6.27 13.99
CA ARG A 62 8.26 5.05 13.65
C ARG A 62 8.10 4.66 12.18
N LEU A 63 6.89 4.71 11.65
CA LEU A 63 6.61 4.41 10.25
C LEU A 63 7.29 5.42 9.32
N GLN A 64 7.19 6.71 9.62
CA GLN A 64 7.84 7.77 8.84
C GLN A 64 9.36 7.64 8.86
N ASN A 65 9.96 7.33 10.01
CA ASN A 65 11.40 7.06 10.12
C ASN A 65 11.83 5.84 9.30
N ALA A 66 10.94 4.86 9.11
CA ALA A 66 11.14 3.72 8.22
C ALA A 66 10.81 4.04 6.75
N GLY A 67 10.42 5.27 6.42
CA GLY A 67 10.01 5.68 5.07
C GLY A 67 8.62 5.19 4.65
N ILE A 68 7.81 4.70 5.60
CA ILE A 68 6.46 4.17 5.36
C ILE A 68 5.44 5.26 5.68
N GLU A 69 4.59 5.59 4.70
CA GLU A 69 3.47 6.49 4.94
C GLU A 69 2.21 5.68 5.32
N PRO A 70 1.63 5.90 6.51
CA PRO A 70 0.43 5.18 6.93
C PRO A 70 -0.78 5.60 6.11
N ALA A 71 -1.37 4.66 5.36
CA ALA A 71 -2.53 4.92 4.50
C ALA A 71 -3.87 4.87 5.25
N GLY A 72 -4.04 3.90 6.15
CA GLY A 72 -5.32 3.64 6.82
C GLY A 72 -6.46 3.32 5.84
N GLY A 73 -7.69 3.68 6.23
CA GLY A 73 -8.88 3.59 5.39
C GLY A 73 -9.84 2.45 5.76
N THR A 74 -10.75 2.13 4.84
CA THR A 74 -11.81 1.13 5.05
C THR A 74 -11.44 -0.24 4.45
N PRO A 75 -12.04 -1.34 4.94
CA PRO A 75 -11.83 -2.67 4.34
C PRO A 75 -12.21 -2.73 2.86
N ALA A 76 -13.26 -2.01 2.45
CA ALA A 76 -13.70 -1.95 1.07
C ALA A 76 -12.69 -1.25 0.16
N GLN A 77 -12.12 -0.12 0.61
CA GLN A 77 -11.07 0.58 -0.13
C GLN A 77 -9.83 -0.32 -0.31
N PHE A 78 -9.43 -1.04 0.74
CA PHE A 78 -8.30 -1.95 0.66
C PHE A 78 -8.59 -3.14 -0.27
N ALA A 79 -9.81 -3.69 -0.27
CA ALA A 79 -10.21 -4.73 -1.21
C ALA A 79 -10.15 -4.27 -2.67
N SER A 80 -10.63 -3.06 -2.97
CA SER A 80 -10.53 -2.48 -4.31
C SER A 80 -9.08 -2.26 -4.73
N PHE A 81 -8.24 -1.77 -3.82
CA PHE A 81 -6.81 -1.61 -4.07
C PHE A 81 -6.12 -2.94 -4.40
N LEU A 82 -6.41 -4.00 -3.64
CA LEU A 82 -5.87 -5.34 -3.91
C LEU A 82 -6.26 -5.85 -5.30
N GLN A 83 -7.51 -5.65 -5.73
CA GLN A 83 -7.95 -6.06 -7.07
C GLN A 83 -7.16 -5.36 -8.18
N VAL A 84 -6.91 -4.06 -8.02
CA VAL A 84 -6.11 -3.27 -8.97
C VAL A 84 -4.65 -3.76 -9.00
N GLU A 85 -4.04 -3.95 -7.83
CA GLU A 85 -2.65 -4.39 -7.72
C GLU A 85 -2.47 -5.81 -8.27
N MET A 86 -3.35 -6.75 -7.95
CA MET A 86 -3.31 -8.10 -8.52
C MET A 86 -3.39 -8.06 -10.06
N GLY A 87 -4.27 -7.23 -10.63
CA GLY A 87 -4.37 -7.06 -12.08
C GLY A 87 -3.09 -6.50 -12.70
N LYS A 88 -2.50 -5.46 -12.08
CA LYS A 88 -1.23 -4.87 -12.52
C LYS A 88 -0.09 -5.89 -12.50
N TRP A 89 0.09 -6.61 -11.38
CA TRP A 89 1.18 -7.55 -11.22
C TRP A 89 1.01 -8.81 -12.06
N ALA A 90 -0.22 -9.30 -12.28
CA ALA A 90 -0.49 -10.38 -13.21
C ALA A 90 -0.09 -10.01 -14.65
N LYS A 91 -0.38 -8.77 -15.08
CA LYS A 91 0.07 -8.27 -16.39
C LYS A 91 1.60 -8.20 -16.47
N VAL A 92 2.26 -7.66 -15.46
CA VAL A 92 3.74 -7.57 -15.40
C VAL A 92 4.37 -8.96 -15.47
N ALA A 93 3.88 -9.92 -14.69
CA ALA A 93 4.40 -11.29 -14.70
C ALA A 93 4.25 -11.95 -16.08
N LYS A 94 3.09 -11.77 -16.73
CA LYS A 94 2.84 -12.27 -18.08
C LYS A 94 3.76 -11.63 -19.11
N ASP A 95 3.89 -10.31 -19.11
CA ASP A 95 4.72 -9.56 -20.06
C ASP A 95 6.22 -9.90 -19.87
N ALA A 96 6.64 -10.23 -18.65
CA ALA A 96 8.00 -10.64 -18.31
C ALA A 96 8.28 -12.15 -18.48
N GLY A 97 7.28 -12.95 -18.83
CA GLY A 97 7.44 -14.40 -19.02
C GLY A 97 7.68 -15.19 -17.73
N ILE A 98 7.31 -14.66 -16.56
CA ILE A 98 7.49 -15.31 -15.26
C ILE A 98 6.45 -16.43 -15.12
N GLN A 99 6.88 -17.64 -14.76
CA GLN A 99 6.01 -18.79 -14.47
C GLN A 99 6.10 -19.14 -12.98
N PRO A 100 5.01 -19.59 -12.34
CA PRO A 100 5.07 -20.20 -11.03
C PRO A 100 5.93 -21.46 -11.09
N GLU A 101 6.74 -21.71 -10.05
CA GLU A 101 7.50 -22.95 -9.90
C GLU A 101 6.65 -24.23 -9.79
#